data_AF-A0A7Z9GXX2-F1
#
_entry.id   AF-A0A7Z9GXX2-F1
#
_cell.length_a   1.000
_cell.length_b   1.000
_cell.length_c   1.000
_cell.angle_alpha   90.00
_cell.angle_beta   90.00
_cell.angle_gamma   90.00
#
_symmetry.space_group_name_H-M   'P 1'
#
loop_
_entity.id
_entity.type
_entity.pdbx_description
1 polymer ?
#
loop_
_entity_poly.entity_id
_entity_poly.type
_entity_poly.pdbx_seq_one_letter_code
_entity_poly.pdbx_strand_id
1 'polypeptide(L)'
;MSNFLLNRFRYVMVLLVAVMLLGLAGCNLSFEHDPEKTVTVEISGISEESDRDRVREELEKITQGAMHMMTSSSSEDEMTAQVSPVTDVKKFVQGINFGKVTDVKDRTIKVQFIK
;
A
#
# COMPACT_ATOMS: atom_id res chain seq x y z
N MET A 1 13.45 -58.44 18.57
CA MET A 1 12.50 -57.86 17.59
C MET A 1 12.16 -56.43 18.02
N SER A 2 13.18 -55.56 18.12
CA SER A 2 13.03 -54.25 18.81
C SER A 2 13.66 -53.08 18.05
N ASN A 3 14.24 -53.33 16.85
CA ASN A 3 15.01 -52.32 16.12
C ASN A 3 14.25 -51.68 14.94
N PHE A 4 13.02 -52.12 14.65
CA PHE A 4 12.26 -51.64 13.48
C PHE A 4 11.38 -50.42 13.77
N LEU A 5 10.97 -50.23 15.04
CA LEU A 5 10.09 -49.12 15.45
C LEU A 5 10.86 -47.81 15.73
N LEU A 6 12.15 -47.90 16.10
CA LEU A 6 12.96 -46.72 16.40
C LEU A 6 13.35 -45.92 15.13
N ASN A 7 13.42 -46.59 13.98
CA ASN A 7 13.91 -45.96 12.75
C ASN A 7 12.83 -45.11 12.06
N ARG A 8 11.54 -45.41 12.25
CA ARG A 8 10.44 -44.62 11.64
C ARG A 8 10.22 -43.26 12.31
N PHE A 9 10.51 -43.13 13.60
CA PHE A 9 10.40 -41.85 14.32
C PHE A 9 11.47 -40.84 13.90
N ARG A 10 12.66 -41.29 13.47
CA ARG A 10 13.74 -40.41 12.99
C ARG A 10 13.37 -39.71 11.68
N TYR A 11 12.68 -40.38 10.76
CA TYR A 11 12.31 -39.78 9.47
C TYR A 11 11.18 -38.74 9.60
N VAL A 12 10.20 -38.97 10.48
CA VAL A 12 9.11 -38.01 10.72
C VAL A 12 9.65 -36.72 11.33
N MET A 13 10.64 -36.82 12.23
CA MET A 13 11.27 -35.65 12.84
C MET A 13 12.12 -34.85 11.83
N VAL A 14 12.86 -35.52 10.94
CA VAL A 14 13.64 -34.86 9.87
C VAL A 14 12.72 -34.14 8.86
N LEU A 15 11.56 -34.72 8.55
CA LEU A 15 10.58 -34.13 7.63
C LEU A 15 9.94 -32.85 8.21
N LEU A 16 9.65 -32.84 9.52
CA LEU A 16 9.13 -31.65 10.22
C LEU A 16 10.16 -30.50 10.28
N VAL A 17 11.45 -30.81 10.44
CA VAL A 17 12.52 -29.79 10.45
C VAL A 17 12.75 -29.20 9.04
N ALA A 18 12.62 -29.99 7.99
CA ALA A 18 12.79 -29.51 6.61
C ALA A 18 11.68 -28.55 6.16
N VAL A 19 10.43 -28.75 6.62
CA VAL A 19 9.31 -27.85 6.31
C VAL A 19 9.46 -26.50 7.02
N MET A 20 10.04 -26.47 8.23
CA MET A 20 10.34 -25.20 8.93
C MET A 20 11.41 -24.35 8.23
N LEU A 21 12.36 -24.97 7.51
CA LEU A 21 13.42 -24.23 6.80
C LEU A 21 12.95 -23.60 5.48
N LEU A 22 11.85 -24.07 4.88
CA LEU A 22 11.27 -23.48 3.67
C LEU A 22 10.35 -22.27 3.96
N GLY A 23 9.96 -22.06 5.22
CA GLY A 23 9.18 -20.88 5.65
C GLY A 23 9.98 -19.58 5.72
N LEU A 24 11.31 -19.64 5.63
CA LEU A 24 12.19 -18.46 5.63
C LEU A 24 12.49 -17.91 4.23
N ALA A 25 12.04 -18.58 3.17
CA ALA A 25 11.82 -17.92 1.89
C ALA A 25 10.51 -17.11 1.93
N GLY A 26 10.27 -16.41 3.05
CA GLY A 26 9.41 -15.24 3.01
C GLY A 26 10.05 -14.32 2.00
N CYS A 27 9.40 -14.15 0.85
CA CYS A 27 9.74 -13.15 -0.11
C CYS A 27 10.03 -11.87 0.66
N ASN A 28 11.28 -11.41 0.66
CA ASN A 28 11.58 -10.02 0.85
C ASN A 28 10.87 -9.30 -0.31
N LEU A 29 9.56 -9.08 -0.16
CA LEU A 29 8.88 -7.97 -0.77
C LEU A 29 9.46 -6.74 -0.10
N SER A 30 10.73 -6.47 -0.40
CA SER A 30 11.27 -5.13 -0.32
C SER A 30 10.36 -4.33 -1.23
N PHE A 31 9.36 -3.70 -0.61
CA PHE A 31 8.71 -2.54 -1.16
C PHE A 31 9.81 -1.53 -1.42
N GLU A 32 10.43 -1.64 -2.58
CA GLU A 32 11.32 -0.65 -3.13
C GLU A 32 10.44 0.58 -3.31
N HIS A 33 10.48 1.44 -2.29
CA HIS A 33 9.89 2.77 -2.33
C HIS A 33 10.68 3.52 -3.39
N ASP A 34 10.22 3.43 -4.62
CA ASP A 34 10.76 4.18 -5.74
C ASP A 34 10.16 5.58 -5.65
N PRO A 35 10.89 6.59 -5.11
CA PRO A 35 10.36 7.94 -4.96
C PRO A 35 10.01 8.55 -6.32
N GLU A 36 10.59 8.05 -7.42
CA GLU A 36 10.27 8.49 -8.77
C GLU A 36 8.92 7.95 -9.26
N LYS A 37 8.33 6.96 -8.57
CA LYS A 37 6.99 6.43 -8.83
C LYS A 37 5.97 6.78 -7.76
N THR A 38 6.36 7.45 -6.67
CA THR A 38 5.43 7.91 -5.63
C THR A 38 4.87 9.28 -5.96
N VAL A 39 3.56 9.47 -5.81
CA VAL A 39 2.89 10.78 -5.87
C VAL A 39 2.37 11.13 -4.49
N THR A 40 2.57 12.38 -4.08
CA THR A 40 2.00 12.92 -2.84
C THR A 40 0.77 13.72 -3.18
N VAL A 41 -0.36 13.39 -2.58
CA VAL A 41 -1.62 14.13 -2.72
C VAL A 41 -1.89 14.82 -1.39
N GLU A 42 -1.93 16.14 -1.40
CA GLU A 42 -2.30 16.98 -0.27
C GLU A 42 -3.75 17.42 -0.47
N ILE A 43 -4.65 16.97 0.41
CA ILE A 43 -6.07 17.27 0.37
C ILE A 43 -6.41 18.24 1.51
N SER A 44 -6.93 19.42 1.17
CA SER A 44 -7.40 20.43 2.12
C SER A 44 -8.93 20.47 2.20
N GLY A 45 -9.46 20.90 3.35
CA GLY A 45 -10.90 21.06 3.60
C GLY A 45 -11.62 19.74 3.88
N ILE A 46 -10.93 18.77 4.47
CA ILE A 46 -11.43 17.43 4.75
C ILE A 46 -11.42 17.10 6.25
N SER A 47 -12.47 17.55 6.93
CA SER A 47 -12.64 17.42 8.39
C SER A 47 -13.29 16.10 8.81
N GLU A 48 -14.17 15.54 7.96
CA GLU A 48 -14.94 14.34 8.28
C GLU A 48 -14.18 13.05 7.90
N GLU A 49 -14.19 12.06 8.79
CA GLU A 49 -13.55 10.76 8.55
C GLU A 49 -14.20 10.01 7.38
N SER A 50 -15.52 10.09 7.24
CA SER A 50 -16.25 9.51 6.10
C SER A 50 -15.83 10.11 4.76
N ASP A 51 -15.50 11.41 4.74
CA ASP A 51 -14.99 12.08 3.54
C ASP A 51 -13.56 11.59 3.24
N ARG A 52 -12.73 11.39 4.28
CA ARG A 52 -11.38 10.81 4.14
C ARG A 52 -11.43 9.41 3.56
N ASP A 53 -12.32 8.55 4.07
CA ASP A 53 -12.50 7.18 3.58
C ASP A 53 -12.95 7.15 2.12
N ARG A 54 -13.90 8.01 1.75
CA ARG A 54 -14.30 8.18 0.35
C ARG A 54 -13.10 8.57 -0.53
N VAL A 55 -12.25 9.50 -0.07
CA VAL A 55 -11.03 9.88 -0.80
C VAL A 55 -10.07 8.69 -0.92
N ARG A 56 -9.89 7.88 0.13
CA ARG A 56 -9.07 6.65 0.04
C ARG A 56 -9.58 5.71 -1.06
N GLU A 57 -10.87 5.43 -1.05
CA GLU A 57 -11.51 4.54 -2.03
C GLU A 57 -11.36 5.06 -3.47
N GLU A 58 -11.54 6.37 -3.69
CA GLU A 58 -11.37 6.96 -5.02
C GLU A 58 -9.92 6.88 -5.49
N LEU A 59 -8.95 7.15 -4.60
CA LEU A 59 -7.53 7.01 -4.91
C LEU A 59 -7.14 5.55 -5.23
N GLU A 60 -7.72 4.57 -4.54
CA GLU A 60 -7.56 3.15 -4.85
C GLU A 60 -8.13 2.79 -6.24
N LYS A 61 -9.32 3.31 -6.58
CA LYS A 61 -9.92 3.11 -7.91
C LYS A 61 -9.05 3.68 -9.03
N ILE A 62 -8.50 4.88 -8.85
CA ILE A 62 -7.63 5.53 -9.85
C ILE A 62 -6.36 4.70 -10.08
N THR A 63 -5.83 4.08 -9.04
CA THR A 63 -4.64 3.22 -9.12
C THR A 63 -4.92 1.76 -9.43
N GLN A 64 -6.17 1.40 -9.70
CA GLN A 64 -6.61 0.01 -9.94
C GLN A 64 -6.21 -0.95 -8.80
N GLY A 65 -6.18 -0.46 -7.56
CA GLY A 65 -5.76 -1.23 -6.39
C GLY A 65 -4.26 -1.47 -6.27
N ALA A 66 -3.43 -0.85 -7.12
CA ALA A 66 -1.97 -0.92 -7.02
C ALA A 66 -1.40 -0.10 -5.84
N MET A 67 -2.24 0.63 -5.12
CA MET A 67 -1.82 1.43 -3.97
C MET A 67 -1.40 0.52 -2.82
N HIS A 68 -0.11 0.55 -2.49
CA HIS A 68 0.43 -0.28 -1.42
C HIS A 68 0.76 0.47 -0.12
N MET A 69 0.80 1.80 -0.14
CA MET A 69 1.17 2.57 1.05
C MET A 69 0.41 3.89 1.12
N MET A 70 -0.69 3.91 1.86
CA MET A 70 -1.39 5.15 2.20
C MET A 70 -0.96 5.61 3.60
N THR A 71 0.05 6.46 3.68
CA THR A 71 0.38 7.15 4.94
C THR A 71 -0.50 8.39 5.03
N SER A 72 -1.60 8.31 5.77
CA SER A 72 -2.46 9.47 6.05
C SER A 72 -2.09 10.11 7.38
N SER A 73 -1.42 11.25 7.33
CA SER A 73 -1.38 12.18 8.46
C SER A 73 -2.56 13.13 8.31
N SER A 74 -3.39 13.24 9.34
CA SER A 74 -4.49 14.21 9.39
C SER A 74 -4.24 15.25 10.45
N SER A 75 -4.25 16.52 10.07
CA SER A 75 -4.27 17.64 11.00
C SER A 75 -5.56 18.41 10.73
N GLU A 76 -6.49 18.38 11.69
CA GLU A 76 -7.81 19.04 11.68
C GLU A 76 -8.57 18.99 10.34
N ASP A 77 -8.20 19.81 9.35
CA ASP A 77 -8.84 19.96 8.04
C ASP A 77 -8.02 19.46 6.83
N GLU A 78 -6.87 18.84 7.06
CA GLU A 78 -5.95 18.40 6.00
C GLU A 78 -5.68 16.89 6.06
N MET A 79 -5.49 16.29 4.89
CA MET A 79 -5.10 14.89 4.71
C MET A 79 -4.00 14.82 3.65
N THR A 80 -2.87 14.22 3.99
CA THR A 80 -1.83 13.88 3.01
C THR A 80 -1.91 12.40 2.67
N ALA A 81 -1.88 12.04 1.40
CA ALA A 81 -1.85 10.66 0.93
C ALA A 81 -0.67 10.46 -0.01
N GLN A 82 0.22 9.53 0.31
CA GLN A 82 1.22 9.07 -0.65
C GLN A 82 0.65 7.91 -1.44
N VAL A 83 0.88 7.89 -2.74
CA VAL A 83 0.32 6.89 -3.65
C VAL A 83 1.43 6.37 -4.54
N SER A 84 1.66 5.06 -4.50
CA SER A 84 2.69 4.38 -5.29
C SER A 84 2.22 2.97 -5.65
N PRO A 85 2.49 2.49 -6.88
CA PRO A 85 3.19 3.18 -7.97
C PRO A 85 2.25 4.03 -8.85
N VAL A 86 2.71 5.21 -9.29
CA VAL A 86 2.04 6.08 -10.26
C VAL A 86 2.94 6.31 -11.47
N THR A 87 2.61 5.71 -12.61
CA THR A 87 3.42 5.84 -13.84
C THR A 87 3.12 7.13 -14.60
N ASP A 88 1.87 7.61 -14.58
CA ASP A 88 1.42 8.80 -15.32
C ASP A 88 0.67 9.75 -14.39
N VAL A 89 1.37 10.79 -13.93
CA VAL A 89 0.82 11.81 -13.03
C VAL A 89 -0.35 12.55 -13.68
N LYS A 90 -0.33 12.78 -15.01
CA LYS A 90 -1.40 13.50 -15.69
C LYS A 90 -2.69 12.69 -15.71
N LYS A 91 -2.61 11.39 -16.03
CA LYS A 91 -3.78 10.49 -15.94
C LYS A 91 -4.30 10.37 -14.52
N PHE A 92 -3.39 10.31 -13.54
CA PHE A 92 -3.76 10.28 -12.13
C PHE A 92 -4.55 11.54 -11.72
N VAL A 93 -4.04 12.73 -12.07
CA VAL A 93 -4.71 14.02 -11.83
C VAL A 93 -6.08 14.09 -12.51
N GLN A 94 -6.20 13.59 -13.75
CA GLN A 94 -7.48 13.54 -14.48
C GLN A 94 -8.51 12.60 -13.84
N GLY A 95 -8.07 11.59 -13.08
CA GLY A 95 -8.95 10.68 -12.34
C GLY A 95 -9.52 11.28 -11.06
N ILE A 96 -8.95 12.38 -10.56
CA ILE A 96 -9.40 13.03 -9.32
C ILE A 96 -10.78 13.66 -9.54
N ASN A 97 -11.80 13.11 -8.88
CA ASN A 97 -13.20 13.52 -8.98
C ASN A 97 -13.80 13.99 -7.64
N PHE A 98 -13.07 13.83 -6.53
CA PHE A 98 -13.49 14.17 -5.17
C PHE A 98 -13.11 15.60 -4.76
N GLY A 99 -12.50 16.36 -5.67
CA GLY A 99 -12.04 17.71 -5.38
C GLY A 99 -11.50 18.43 -6.59
N LYS A 100 -11.14 19.70 -6.40
CA LYS A 100 -10.50 20.52 -7.42
C LYS A 100 -8.99 20.52 -7.21
N VAL A 101 -8.27 20.11 -8.24
CA VAL A 101 -6.81 20.21 -8.27
C VAL A 101 -6.42 21.69 -8.34
N THR A 102 -5.69 22.17 -7.33
CA THR A 102 -5.29 23.57 -7.18
C THR A 102 -3.86 23.79 -7.65
N ASP A 103 -2.99 22.80 -7.48
CA ASP A 103 -1.58 22.85 -7.88
C ASP A 103 -1.07 21.44 -8.21
N VAL A 104 -0.13 21.37 -9.15
CA VAL A 104 0.62 20.17 -9.48
C VAL A 104 2.08 20.59 -9.64
N LYS A 105 2.91 20.26 -8.65
CA LYS A 105 4.34 20.55 -8.65
C LYS A 105 5.11 19.24 -8.56
N ASP A 106 5.87 18.93 -9.60
CA ASP A 106 6.62 17.68 -9.75
C ASP A 106 5.70 16.45 -9.60
N ARG A 107 5.69 15.83 -8.42
CA ARG A 107 4.86 14.69 -8.05
C ARG A 107 4.01 14.96 -6.80
N THR A 108 3.89 16.23 -6.41
CA THR A 108 3.00 16.69 -5.35
C THR A 108 1.79 17.37 -5.97
N ILE A 109 0.60 16.85 -5.66
CA ILE A 109 -0.68 17.33 -6.15
C ILE A 109 -1.44 17.93 -4.98
N LYS A 110 -1.85 19.18 -5.09
CA LYS A 110 -2.73 19.82 -4.11
C LYS A 110 -4.17 19.77 -4.60
N VAL A 111 -5.06 19.33 -3.73
CA VAL A 111 -6.49 19.16 -4.02
C VAL A 111 -7.31 19.84 -2.94
N GLN A 112 -8.20 20.74 -3.34
CA GLN A 112 -9.24 21.24 -2.45
C GLN A 112 -10.42 20.26 -2.51
N PHE A 113 -10.75 19.63 -1.38
CA PHE A 113 -11.91 18.75 -1.28
C PHE A 113 -13.20 19.54 -1.55
N ILE A 114 -14.11 18.94 -2.32
CA ILE A 114 -15.43 19.49 -2.61
C ILE A 114 -16.45 18.44 -2.20
N LYS A 115 -17.31 18.81 -1.26
CA LYS A 115 -18.37 17.94 -0.74
C LYS A 115 -19.45 17.68 -1.78
#